data_AF-A0A936UPL4-F1
#
_entry.id   AF-A0A936UPL4-F1
#
_cell.length_a   1.000
_cell.length_b   1.000
_cell.length_c   1.000
_cell.angle_alpha   90.00
_cell.angle_beta   90.00
_cell.angle_gamma   90.00
#
_symmetry.space_group_name_H-M   'P 1'
#
loop_
_entity.id
_entity.type
_entity.pdbx_description
1 polymer ?
#
loop_
_entity_poly.entity_id
_entity_poly.type
_entity_poly.pdbx_seq_one_letter_code
_entity_poly.pdbx_strand_id
1 'polypeptide(L)'
;MQQPEKVRAAFERDLGNKVLFIKGGKLLFIDGINLKAIADRKAYFASLRARQAQPIVVLAELGQDEAFALWKQYVLGETPE
;
A
#
# COMPACT_ATOMS: atom_id res chain seq x y z
N MET A 1 -12.61 -21.13 -1.28
CA MET A 1 -11.58 -20.54 -2.16
C MET A 1 -11.93 -19.07 -2.36
N GLN A 2 -11.25 -18.15 -1.68
CA GLN A 2 -11.51 -16.72 -1.88
C GLN A 2 -11.10 -16.33 -3.30
N GLN A 3 -12.03 -15.77 -4.06
CA GLN A 3 -11.85 -15.42 -5.47
C GLN A 3 -10.78 -14.31 -5.58
N PRO A 4 -9.61 -14.55 -6.19
CA PRO A 4 -8.52 -13.58 -6.26
C PRO A 4 -8.92 -12.28 -6.96
N GLU A 5 -9.91 -12.35 -7.85
CA GLU A 5 -10.40 -11.21 -8.64
C GLU A 5 -11.08 -10.13 -7.78
N LYS A 6 -11.86 -10.52 -6.77
CA LYS A 6 -12.55 -9.56 -5.89
C LYS A 6 -11.56 -8.80 -5.00
N VAL A 7 -10.55 -9.52 -4.52
CA VAL A 7 -9.50 -8.98 -3.65
C VAL A 7 -8.59 -8.04 -4.44
N ARG A 8 -8.28 -8.40 -5.70
CA ARG A 8 -7.49 -7.56 -6.62
C ARG A 8 -8.19 -6.25 -6.97
N ALA A 9 -9.50 -6.31 -7.25
CA ALA A 9 -10.30 -5.11 -7.51
C ALA A 9 -10.36 -4.17 -6.29
N ALA A 10 -10.46 -4.72 -5.07
CA ALA A 10 -10.40 -3.93 -3.84
C ALA A 10 -9.02 -3.27 -3.68
N PHE A 11 -7.94 -4.01 -3.89
CA PHE A 11 -6.57 -3.49 -3.83
C PHE A 11 -6.33 -2.37 -4.86
N GLU A 12 -6.73 -2.53 -6.12
CA GLU A 12 -6.57 -1.49 -7.14
C GLU A 12 -7.36 -0.22 -6.80
N ARG A 13 -8.54 -0.38 -6.18
CA ARG A 13 -9.35 0.74 -5.71
C ARG A 13 -8.70 1.45 -4.52
N ASP A 14 -8.17 0.72 -3.55
CA ASP A 14 -7.44 1.29 -2.42
C ASP A 14 -6.14 1.96 -2.87
N LEU A 15 -5.34 1.33 -3.74
CA LEU A 15 -4.11 1.91 -4.29
C LEU A 15 -4.40 3.15 -5.18
N GLY A 16 -5.58 3.22 -5.81
CA GLY A 16 -5.97 4.37 -6.60
C GLY A 16 -6.38 5.58 -5.75
N ASN A 17 -7.05 5.33 -4.61
CA ASN A 17 -7.69 6.37 -3.82
C ASN A 17 -6.98 6.68 -2.48
N LYS A 18 -6.02 5.83 -2.10
CA LYS A 18 -5.27 5.92 -0.85
C LYS A 18 -3.81 5.53 -1.07
N VAL A 19 -2.93 6.04 -0.22
CA VAL A 19 -1.53 5.60 -0.19
C VAL A 19 -1.35 4.56 0.89
N LEU A 20 -1.10 3.31 0.48
CA LEU A 20 -0.81 2.20 1.38
C LEU A 20 0.70 2.14 1.66
N PHE A 21 1.09 2.04 2.93
CA PHE A 21 2.49 1.91 3.34
C PHE A 21 2.64 1.10 4.63
N ILE A 22 3.69 0.28 4.71
CA ILE A 22 4.05 -0.46 5.92
C ILE A 22 4.99 0.41 6.77
N LYS A 23 4.67 0.57 8.05
CA LYS A 23 5.54 1.22 9.04
C LYS A 23 5.62 0.33 10.28
N GLY A 24 6.83 -0.07 10.67
CA GLY A 24 7.05 -0.82 11.91
C GLY A 24 6.21 -2.10 12.00
N GLY A 25 6.08 -2.84 10.88
CA GLY A 25 5.29 -4.08 10.82
C GLY A 25 3.78 -3.87 10.85
N LYS A 26 3.28 -2.66 10.59
CA LYS A 26 1.85 -2.37 10.46
C LYS A 26 1.55 -1.74 9.11
N LEU A 27 0.50 -2.24 8.46
CA LEU A 27 -0.06 -1.58 7.28
C LEU A 27 -0.81 -0.32 7.72
N LEU A 28 -0.35 0.82 7.23
CA LEU A 28 -0.98 2.12 7.39
C LEU A 28 -1.43 2.63 6.02
N PHE A 29 -2.39 3.55 6.03
CA PHE A 29 -2.91 4.16 4.82
C PHE A 29 -3.17 5.65 5.01
N ILE A 30 -2.98 6.42 3.94
CA ILE A 30 -3.40 7.82 3.87
C ILE A 30 -4.62 7.90 2.97
N ASP A 31 -5.76 8.20 3.58
CA ASP A 31 -7.01 8.46 2.86
C ASP A 31 -7.00 9.85 2.22
N GLY A 32 -7.73 10.02 1.11
CA GLY A 32 -7.85 11.29 0.41
C GLY A 32 -6.67 11.66 -0.50
N ILE A 33 -5.72 10.74 -0.71
CA ILE A 33 -4.62 10.91 -1.66
C ILE A 33 -4.90 10.11 -2.93
N ASN A 34 -5.15 10.81 -4.03
CA ASN A 34 -5.30 10.18 -5.34
C ASN A 34 -3.92 9.96 -5.97
N LEU A 35 -3.39 8.74 -5.85
CA LEU A 35 -2.08 8.37 -6.42
C LEU A 35 -2.00 8.55 -7.94
N LYS A 36 -3.14 8.48 -8.64
CA LYS A 36 -3.19 8.72 -10.10
C LYS A 36 -3.03 10.20 -10.45
N ALA A 37 -3.36 11.11 -9.53
CA ALA A 37 -3.20 12.55 -9.71
C ALA A 37 -1.79 13.04 -9.36
N ILE A 38 -0.99 12.23 -8.65
CA ILE A 38 0.39 12.57 -8.34
C ILE A 38 1.27 12.28 -9.57
N ALA A 39 1.71 13.34 -10.24
CA ALA A 39 2.66 13.22 -11.34
C ALA A 39 3.97 12.55 -10.88
N ASP A 40 4.50 12.99 -9.73
CA ASP A 40 5.76 12.52 -9.19
C ASP A 40 5.59 11.68 -7.92
N ARG A 41 5.09 10.45 -8.12
CA ARG A 41 4.85 9.48 -7.04
C ARG A 41 6.12 9.22 -6.22
N LYS A 42 7.28 9.11 -6.89
CA LYS A 42 8.57 8.89 -6.24
C LYS A 42 8.94 10.04 -5.31
N ALA A 43 8.85 11.29 -5.77
CA ALA A 43 9.12 12.45 -4.93
C ALA A 43 8.16 12.55 -3.73
N TYR A 44 6.88 12.22 -3.93
CA TYR A 44 5.90 12.15 -2.85
C TYR A 44 6.28 11.11 -1.80
N PHE A 45 6.65 9.90 -2.21
CA PHE A 45 7.04 8.84 -1.28
C PHE A 45 8.37 9.12 -0.58
N ALA A 46 9.33 9.74 -1.26
CA ALA A 46 10.58 10.18 -0.64
C ALA A 46 10.31 11.24 0.44
N SER A 47 9.42 12.20 0.15
CA SER A 47 8.99 13.22 1.12
C SER A 47 8.21 12.60 2.28
N LEU A 48 7.34 11.62 1.99
CA LEU A 48 6.59 10.88 3.00
C LEU A 48 7.53 10.11 3.92
N ARG A 49 8.53 9.42 3.35
CA ARG A 49 9.60 8.74 4.11
C ARG A 49 10.40 9.71 4.96
N ALA A 50 10.82 10.85 4.40
CA ALA A 50 11.58 11.85 5.14
C ALA A 50 10.81 12.46 6.33
N ARG A 51 9.47 12.50 6.24
CA ARG A 51 8.60 12.94 7.35
C ARG A 51 8.38 11.85 8.40
N GLN A 52 8.68 10.60 8.10
CA GLN A 52 8.53 9.50 9.04
C GLN A 52 9.85 9.30 9.79
N ALA A 53 9.76 9.22 11.12
CA ALA A 53 10.91 8.89 11.97
C ALA A 53 11.42 7.44 11.80
N GLN A 54 10.73 6.62 11.00
CA GLN A 54 11.02 5.21 10.77
C GLN A 54 10.95 4.89 9.27
N PRO A 55 11.72 3.92 8.78
CA PRO A 55 11.60 3.47 7.40
C PRO A 55 10.19 2.95 7.14
N ILE A 56 9.56 3.46 6.08
CA ILE A 56 8.27 2.98 5.58
C ILE A 56 8.44 2.33 4.22
N VAL A 57 7.68 1.27 3.97
CA VAL A 57 7.62 0.59 2.68
C VAL A 57 6.31 0.96 2.02
N VAL A 58 6.36 1.77 0.96
CA VAL A 58 5.15 2.17 0.24
C VAL A 58 4.78 1.07 -0.75
N LEU A 59 3.57 0.55 -0.66
CA LEU A 59 3.11 -0.54 -1.52
C LEU A 59 3.07 -0.12 -2.99
N ALA A 60 2.76 1.14 -3.28
CA ALA A 60 2.78 1.68 -4.63
C ALA A 60 4.18 1.80 -5.26
N GLU A 61 5.26 1.60 -4.50
CA GLU A 61 6.62 1.47 -5.04
C GLU A 61 6.99 0.03 -5.37
N LEU A 62 6.31 -0.92 -4.75
CA LEU A 62 6.52 -2.34 -5.03
C LEU A 62 5.82 -2.72 -6.33
N GLY A 63 6.27 -3.81 -6.94
CA GLY A 63 5.54 -4.42 -8.05
C GLY A 63 4.11 -4.73 -7.62
N GLN A 64 3.13 -4.57 -8.52
CA GLN A 64 1.71 -4.75 -8.21
C GLN A 64 1.42 -6.11 -7.53
N ASP A 65 2.17 -7.15 -7.90
CA ASP A 65 2.06 -8.49 -7.32
C ASP A 65 2.56 -8.55 -5.86
N GLU A 66 3.71 -7.96 -5.59
CA GLU A 66 4.33 -7.92 -4.25
C GLU A 66 3.54 -7.01 -3.29
N ALA A 67 3.10 -5.85 -3.78
CA ALA A 67 2.21 -4.94 -3.08
C ALA A 67 0.88 -5.62 -2.70
N PHE A 68 0.31 -6.37 -3.64
CA PHE A 68 -0.93 -7.11 -3.44
C PHE A 68 -0.76 -8.22 -2.39
N ALA A 69 0.34 -8.99 -2.47
CA ALA A 69 0.64 -10.04 -1.50
C ALA A 69 0.77 -9.48 -0.08
N LEU A 70 1.54 -8.40 0.09
CA LEU A 70 1.68 -7.70 1.38
C LEU A 70 0.34 -7.16 1.87
N TRP A 71 -0.38 -6.39 1.05
CA TRP A 71 -1.69 -5.85 1.43
C TRP A 71 -2.65 -6.94 1.86
N LYS A 72 -2.73 -8.02 1.08
CA LYS A 72 -3.57 -9.18 1.37
C LYS A 72 -3.20 -9.79 2.73
N GLN A 73 -1.92 -9.98 3.02
CA GLN A 73 -1.46 -10.54 4.29
C GLN A 73 -1.92 -9.68 5.48
N TYR A 74 -1.78 -8.35 5.38
CA TYR A 74 -2.16 -7.43 6.45
C TYR A 74 -3.67 -7.19 6.56
N VAL A 75 -4.41 -7.21 5.45
CA VAL A 75 -5.87 -6.96 5.43
C VAL A 75 -6.68 -8.21 5.77
N LEU A 76 -6.25 -9.37 5.27
CA LEU A 76 -6.90 -10.65 5.60
C LEU A 76 -6.40 -11.22 6.93
N GLY A 77 -5.34 -10.64 7.52
CA GLY A 77 -4.80 -11.08 8.80
C GLY A 77 -4.20 -12.48 8.75
N GLU A 78 -3.74 -12.95 7.58
CA GLU A 78 -2.91 -14.15 7.45
C GLU A 78 -1.55 -13.86 8.11
N THR A 79 -1.56 -13.87 9.44
CA THR A 79 -0.37 -13.89 10.28
C THR A 79 0.11 -15.33 10.22
N PRO A 80 1.28 -15.66 9.64
CA PRO A 80 1.87 -16.95 9.94
C PRO A 80 2.18 -16.93 11.44
N GLU A 81 1.63 -17.91 12.17
CA GLU A 81 1.98 -18.21 13.56
C GLU A 81 3.50 -18.33 13.76
#